data_AF-A0A2V6TUJ7-F1
#
_entry.id   AF-A0A2V6TUJ7-F1
#
_cell.length_a   1.000
_cell.length_b   1.000
_cell.length_c   1.000
_cell.angle_alpha   90.00
_cell.angle_beta   90.00
_cell.angle_gamma   90.00
#
_symmetry.space_group_name_H-M   'P 1'
#
loop_
_entity.id
_entity.type
_entity.pdbx_description
1 polymer ?
#
loop_
_entity_poly.entity_id
_entity_poly.type
_entity_poly.pdbx_seq_one_letter_code
_entity_poly.pdbx_strand_id
1 'polypeptide(L)'
;MSGLRVLITNYTLATRTGTETYVRDLALGLASRGHTPLVYTPEPGEIAAELADGGIEVRDSLADFAAAPDIVHGHHTIPALQALLHFPEIPGVYVCHDATNPVDTPPRFPRILRHVAVDENCKERIVRAGVPPGQVPVIYNSVDLSRFRPRDPLPAQPTRALLFSNYAKEGTHLGPVRAACARAGLALDVIGSEVGNLSAAPETIIGQYDLVFAKARCALEAMAVGAAVILCDFRGAGPMVTSADLSELRRWNFGARTLRWPLDPQFLLTQITRYDPVDAAQVSRRIRASAALGAEVDQFVALYGEVLEEWAHAPRTSRKREIKSAGVAMRAAEGPIPLRERMRRIPLIGPLLVMIKRVIFGPRPSTASQSAGTVDERRASRGDS
;
A
#
# COMPACT_ATOMS: atom_id res chain seq x y z
N MET A 1 8.39 5.62 -28.54
CA MET A 1 8.88 6.77 -27.74
C MET A 1 10.27 6.43 -27.26
N SER A 2 11.17 7.42 -27.13
CA SER A 2 12.42 7.22 -26.41
C SER A 2 12.14 6.82 -24.96
N GLY A 3 13.02 6.02 -24.35
CA GLY A 3 12.89 5.64 -22.94
C GLY A 3 12.91 6.87 -22.03
N LEU A 4 11.82 7.08 -21.29
CA LEU A 4 11.70 8.13 -20.27
C LEU A 4 12.40 7.73 -18.96
N ARG A 5 13.04 8.69 -18.30
CA ARG A 5 13.46 8.61 -16.90
C ARG A 5 12.34 9.10 -15.98
N VAL A 6 11.75 8.20 -15.22
CA VAL A 6 10.57 8.47 -14.38
C VAL A 6 10.96 8.39 -12.92
N LEU A 7 10.95 9.51 -12.20
CA LEU A 7 11.21 9.51 -10.75
C LEU A 7 9.92 9.24 -9.98
N ILE A 8 9.83 8.07 -9.36
CA ILE A 8 8.73 7.65 -8.50
C ILE A 8 9.08 8.03 -7.05
N THR A 9 8.20 8.76 -6.37
CA THR A 9 8.42 9.11 -4.96
C THR A 9 7.56 8.25 -4.05
N ASN A 10 8.07 7.89 -2.87
CA ASN A 10 7.29 7.30 -1.79
C ASN A 10 7.78 7.85 -0.44
N TYR A 11 6.97 7.71 0.61
CA TYR A 11 7.30 8.16 1.96
C TYR A 11 8.16 7.12 2.68
N THR A 12 7.90 5.84 2.43
CA THR A 12 8.67 4.74 3.00
C THR A 12 8.64 3.54 2.06
N LEU A 13 9.71 2.76 2.02
CA LEU A 13 9.77 1.44 1.38
C LEU A 13 10.17 0.37 2.41
N ALA A 14 9.95 0.67 3.69
CA ALA A 14 10.38 -0.17 4.80
C ALA A 14 9.51 -1.40 5.03
N THR A 15 8.24 -1.37 4.59
CA THR A 15 7.28 -2.46 4.81
C THR A 15 6.51 -2.78 3.54
N ARG A 16 5.82 -3.93 3.52
CA ARG A 16 5.01 -4.37 2.38
C ARG A 16 3.54 -3.97 2.57
N THR A 17 3.22 -2.68 2.38
CA THR A 17 1.84 -2.19 2.31
C THR A 17 1.45 -1.87 0.87
N GLY A 18 0.28 -1.25 0.70
CA GLY A 18 -0.33 -1.03 -0.62
C GLY A 18 0.52 -0.16 -1.54
N THR A 19 1.05 0.96 -1.04
CA THR A 19 1.80 1.92 -1.88
C THR A 19 3.24 1.47 -2.12
N GLU A 20 3.91 0.79 -1.19
CA GLU A 20 5.26 0.26 -1.46
C GLU A 20 5.22 -0.84 -2.52
N THR A 21 4.26 -1.76 -2.42
CA THR A 21 4.06 -2.80 -3.44
C THR A 21 3.65 -2.20 -4.78
N TYR A 22 2.87 -1.12 -4.78
CA TYR A 22 2.52 -0.37 -5.99
C TYR A 22 3.74 0.24 -6.67
N VAL A 23 4.61 0.92 -5.90
CA VAL A 23 5.88 1.49 -6.43
C VAL A 23 6.72 0.41 -7.06
N ARG A 24 6.85 -0.74 -6.40
CA ARG A 24 7.60 -1.88 -6.92
C ARG A 24 7.08 -2.32 -8.29
N ASP A 25 5.79 -2.59 -8.38
CA ASP A 25 5.18 -3.09 -9.61
C ASP A 25 5.25 -2.06 -10.74
N LEU A 26 5.01 -0.77 -10.44
CA LEU A 26 5.13 0.30 -11.43
C LEU A 26 6.57 0.44 -11.93
N ALA A 27 7.57 0.43 -11.04
CA ALA A 27 8.97 0.54 -11.42
C ALA A 27 9.38 -0.62 -12.34
N LEU A 28 9.12 -1.86 -11.94
CA LEU A 28 9.43 -3.04 -12.75
C LEU A 28 8.66 -3.02 -14.08
N GLY A 29 7.39 -2.61 -14.06
CA GLY A 29 6.57 -2.49 -15.25
C GLY A 29 7.07 -1.43 -16.24
N LEU A 30 7.57 -0.30 -15.76
CA LEU A 30 8.21 0.74 -16.57
C LEU A 30 9.53 0.24 -17.18
N ALA A 31 10.39 -0.40 -16.37
CA ALA A 31 11.64 -0.99 -16.84
C ALA A 31 11.41 -2.01 -17.96
N SER A 32 10.40 -2.88 -17.80
CA SER A 32 10.04 -3.87 -18.83
C SER A 32 9.59 -3.26 -20.17
N ARG A 33 9.20 -1.99 -20.18
CA ARG A 33 8.81 -1.21 -21.37
C ARG A 33 9.95 -0.36 -21.95
N GLY A 34 11.17 -0.50 -21.43
CA GLY A 34 12.34 0.25 -21.88
C GLY A 34 12.42 1.68 -21.32
N HIS A 35 11.68 1.98 -20.25
CA HIS A 35 11.84 3.21 -19.48
C HIS A 35 12.87 3.02 -18.36
N THR A 36 13.37 4.12 -17.81
CA THR A 36 14.32 4.13 -16.69
C THR A 36 13.60 4.64 -15.43
N PRO A 37 12.98 3.76 -14.63
CA PRO A 37 12.43 4.16 -13.35
C PRO A 37 13.57 4.52 -12.38
N LEU A 38 13.37 5.59 -11.61
CA LEU A 38 14.18 6.01 -10.47
C LEU A 38 13.24 6.05 -9.27
N VAL A 39 13.70 5.67 -8.08
CA VAL A 39 12.84 5.65 -6.89
C VAL A 39 13.47 6.46 -5.77
N TYR A 40 12.71 7.43 -5.25
CA TYR A 40 13.08 8.22 -4.09
C TYR A 40 12.20 7.88 -2.89
N THR A 41 12.81 7.55 -1.77
CA THR A 41 12.13 7.37 -0.48
C THR A 41 13.01 7.80 0.68
N PRO A 42 12.56 8.65 1.62
CA PRO A 42 13.38 9.05 2.77
C PRO A 42 13.58 7.89 3.78
N GLU A 43 12.75 6.87 3.73
CA GLU A 43 12.85 5.68 4.57
C GLU A 43 12.98 4.43 3.68
N PRO A 44 14.20 4.00 3.31
CA PRO A 44 14.40 2.77 2.56
C PRO A 44 14.15 1.53 3.42
N GLY A 45 13.97 0.37 2.78
CA GLY A 45 13.96 -0.92 3.45
C GLY A 45 13.77 -2.09 2.48
N GLU A 46 12.99 -3.11 2.85
CA GLU A 46 12.95 -4.38 2.10
C GLU A 46 12.56 -4.20 0.62
N ILE A 47 11.56 -3.36 0.33
CA ILE A 47 11.14 -3.09 -1.06
C ILE A 47 12.21 -2.30 -1.82
N ALA A 48 12.92 -1.39 -1.15
CA ALA A 48 14.02 -0.66 -1.77
C ALA A 48 15.18 -1.59 -2.15
N ALA A 49 15.53 -2.54 -1.28
CA ALA A 49 16.55 -3.55 -1.55
C ALA A 49 16.13 -4.46 -2.71
N GLU A 50 14.87 -4.93 -2.71
CA GLU A 50 14.33 -5.75 -3.80
C GLU A 50 14.39 -5.03 -5.17
N LEU A 51 14.06 -3.73 -5.19
CA LEU A 51 14.15 -2.92 -6.41
C LEU A 51 15.60 -2.71 -6.87
N ALA A 52 16.51 -2.46 -5.93
CA ALA A 52 17.93 -2.31 -6.22
C ALA A 52 18.54 -3.59 -6.80
N ASP A 53 18.20 -4.75 -6.24
CA ASP A 53 18.60 -6.08 -6.75
C ASP A 53 18.06 -6.33 -8.17
N GLY A 54 16.88 -5.75 -8.48
CA GLY A 54 16.30 -5.73 -9.82
C GLY A 54 16.93 -4.71 -10.79
N GLY A 55 17.98 -4.01 -10.38
CA GLY A 55 18.68 -3.01 -11.18
C GLY A 55 18.00 -1.64 -11.24
N ILE A 56 16.99 -1.40 -10.39
CA ILE A 56 16.34 -0.08 -10.30
C ILE A 56 17.10 0.80 -9.31
N GLU A 57 17.45 2.01 -9.71
CA GLU A 57 18.13 2.95 -8.82
C GLU A 57 17.16 3.47 -7.74
N VAL A 58 17.45 3.16 -6.48
CA VAL A 58 16.70 3.64 -5.31
C VAL A 58 17.60 4.49 -4.43
N ARG A 59 17.16 5.70 -4.08
CA ARG A 59 17.91 6.65 -3.24
C ARG A 59 17.05 7.19 -2.10
N ASP A 60 17.70 7.47 -0.98
CA ASP A 60 17.13 8.20 0.17
C ASP A 60 17.47 9.70 0.17
N SER A 61 18.35 10.11 -0.74
CA SER A 61 18.74 11.48 -1.03
C SER A 61 18.52 11.80 -2.51
N LEU A 62 17.78 12.88 -2.80
CA LEU A 62 17.58 13.36 -4.17
C LEU A 62 18.88 13.86 -4.82
N ALA A 63 19.86 14.27 -4.02
CA ALA A 63 21.15 14.77 -4.52
C ALA A 63 22.05 13.66 -5.12
N ASP A 64 21.70 12.40 -4.86
CA ASP A 64 22.54 11.25 -5.20
C ASP A 64 22.22 10.70 -6.60
N PHE A 65 21.17 11.20 -7.25
CA PHE A 65 20.85 10.85 -8.63
C PHE A 65 21.81 11.55 -9.59
N ALA A 66 22.49 10.78 -10.44
CA ALA A 66 23.49 11.29 -11.37
C ALA A 66 22.90 12.17 -12.49
N ALA A 67 21.61 12.00 -12.80
CA ALA A 67 20.93 12.75 -13.85
C ALA A 67 19.50 13.11 -13.43
N ALA A 68 19.02 14.25 -13.90
CA ALA A 68 17.65 14.66 -13.68
C ALA A 68 16.66 13.69 -14.38
N PRO A 69 15.51 13.38 -13.76
CA PRO A 69 14.43 12.65 -14.43
C PRO A 69 13.78 13.53 -15.51
N ASP A 70 13.03 12.91 -16.40
CA ASP A 70 12.22 13.62 -17.39
C ASP A 70 10.85 14.02 -16.80
N ILE A 71 10.33 13.22 -15.84
CA ILE A 71 9.07 13.48 -15.14
C ILE A 71 9.09 12.90 -13.72
N VAL A 72 8.39 13.58 -12.80
CA VAL A 72 8.12 13.06 -11.45
C VAL A 72 6.75 12.37 -11.41
N HIS A 73 6.72 11.10 -11.01
CA HIS A 73 5.52 10.38 -10.60
C HIS A 73 5.40 10.45 -9.07
N GLY A 74 4.64 11.42 -8.59
CA GLY A 74 4.56 11.72 -7.16
C GLY A 74 3.56 10.83 -6.42
N HIS A 75 4.05 10.02 -5.46
CA HIS A 75 3.23 9.52 -4.33
C HIS A 75 3.64 10.19 -3.04
N HIS A 76 2.64 10.36 -2.16
CA HIS A 76 2.74 11.07 -0.90
C HIS A 76 3.25 12.52 -1.07
N THR A 77 2.57 13.45 -0.42
CA THR A 77 2.69 14.88 -0.72
C THR A 77 4.08 15.43 -0.43
N ILE A 78 4.70 15.03 0.68
CA ILE A 78 6.02 15.55 1.08
C ILE A 78 7.12 15.06 0.11
N PRO A 79 7.30 13.74 -0.12
CA PRO A 79 8.30 13.25 -1.08
C PRO A 79 8.12 13.82 -2.50
N ALA A 80 6.88 13.89 -2.99
CA ALA A 80 6.59 14.43 -4.32
C ALA A 80 7.03 15.91 -4.45
N LEU A 81 6.76 16.73 -3.43
CA LEU A 81 7.15 18.13 -3.43
C LEU A 81 8.65 18.32 -3.22
N GLN A 82 9.31 17.47 -2.43
CA GLN A 82 10.78 17.47 -2.29
C GLN A 82 11.44 17.21 -3.65
N ALA A 83 10.99 16.19 -4.39
CA ALA A 83 11.48 15.88 -5.72
C ALA A 83 11.29 17.05 -6.70
N LEU A 84 10.08 17.61 -6.77
CA LEU A 84 9.78 18.74 -7.66
C LEU A 84 10.58 20.01 -7.29
N LEU A 85 10.82 20.28 -6.01
CA LEU A 85 11.65 21.42 -5.59
C LEU A 85 13.14 21.21 -5.86
N HIS A 86 13.61 19.96 -5.81
CA HIS A 86 14.99 19.59 -6.12
C HIS A 86 15.27 19.69 -7.63
N PHE A 87 14.32 19.26 -8.47
CA PHE A 87 14.41 19.31 -9.94
C PHE A 87 13.50 20.41 -10.53
N PRO A 88 13.97 21.67 -10.63
CA PRO A 88 13.11 22.84 -10.87
C PRO A 88 12.52 22.96 -12.29
N GLU A 89 13.02 22.22 -13.29
CA GLU A 89 12.52 22.29 -14.66
C GLU A 89 11.67 21.08 -15.08
N ILE A 90 11.38 20.19 -14.11
CA ILE A 90 10.74 18.90 -14.38
C ILE A 90 9.26 18.95 -13.97
N PRO A 91 8.33 18.58 -14.87
CA PRO A 91 6.92 18.48 -14.55
C PRO A 91 6.64 17.21 -13.73
N GLY A 92 5.44 17.12 -13.17
CA GLY A 92 5.02 15.92 -12.47
C GLY A 92 3.55 15.58 -12.65
N VAL A 93 3.26 14.31 -12.39
CA VAL A 93 1.93 13.83 -12.04
C VAL A 93 1.88 13.53 -10.55
N TYR A 94 0.71 13.64 -9.96
CA TYR A 94 0.48 13.23 -8.57
C TYR A 94 -0.60 12.17 -8.52
N VAL A 95 -0.31 11.03 -7.88
CA VAL A 95 -1.28 9.94 -7.72
C VAL A 95 -1.76 9.90 -6.27
N CYS A 96 -3.07 10.02 -6.09
CA CYS A 96 -3.73 9.92 -4.78
C CYS A 96 -4.14 8.47 -4.54
N HIS A 97 -3.49 7.81 -3.57
CA HIS A 97 -3.76 6.41 -3.21
C HIS A 97 -4.73 6.25 -2.04
N ASP A 98 -4.78 7.23 -1.13
CA ASP A 98 -5.68 7.23 0.02
C ASP A 98 -6.66 8.42 -0.01
N ALA A 99 -7.92 8.15 0.30
CA ALA A 99 -8.98 9.17 0.32
C ALA A 99 -9.01 10.01 1.62
N THR A 100 -8.23 9.66 2.64
CA THR A 100 -8.32 10.18 4.01
C THR A 100 -6.99 10.50 4.69
N ASN A 101 -5.92 9.75 4.43
CA ASN A 101 -4.65 9.90 5.14
C ASN A 101 -3.97 11.23 4.77
N PRO A 102 -3.62 12.11 5.74
CA PRO A 102 -3.00 13.41 5.46
C PRO A 102 -1.76 13.35 4.56
N VAL A 103 -0.95 12.30 4.66
CA VAL A 103 0.27 12.14 3.81
C VAL A 103 -0.04 12.11 2.32
N ASP A 104 -1.27 11.77 1.94
CA ASP A 104 -1.79 11.72 0.57
C ASP A 104 -2.69 12.92 0.22
N THR A 105 -2.53 14.05 0.92
CA THR A 105 -3.31 15.26 0.64
C THR A 105 -2.90 15.85 -0.72
N PRO A 106 -3.79 15.89 -1.74
CA PRO A 106 -3.41 16.30 -3.08
C PRO A 106 -2.84 17.72 -3.12
N PRO A 107 -1.56 17.91 -3.46
CA PRO A 107 -0.93 19.23 -3.47
C PRO A 107 -1.38 20.06 -4.68
N ARG A 108 -1.65 21.35 -4.46
CA ARG A 108 -1.77 22.34 -5.53
C ARG A 108 -0.40 22.96 -5.82
N PHE A 109 0.37 22.29 -6.66
CA PHE A 109 1.71 22.73 -7.06
C PHE A 109 1.77 23.07 -8.57
N PRO A 110 2.41 24.19 -8.98
CA PRO A 110 2.36 24.67 -10.36
C PRO A 110 2.83 23.68 -11.45
N ARG A 111 3.82 22.83 -11.15
CA ARG A 111 4.33 21.82 -12.09
C ARG A 111 3.64 20.45 -12.01
N ILE A 112 2.68 20.29 -11.10
CA ILE A 112 1.84 19.09 -11.11
C ILE A 112 0.71 19.35 -12.10
N LEU A 113 0.86 18.83 -13.31
CA LEU A 113 -0.05 19.10 -14.42
C LEU A 113 -1.23 18.13 -14.46
N ARG A 114 -1.09 16.97 -13.80
CA ARG A 114 -2.17 15.96 -13.68
C ARG A 114 -2.23 15.41 -12.26
N HIS A 115 -3.45 15.29 -11.75
CA HIS A 115 -3.76 14.56 -10.52
C HIS A 115 -4.54 13.31 -10.89
N VAL A 116 -3.98 12.15 -10.60
CA VAL A 116 -4.58 10.84 -10.91
C VAL A 116 -5.18 10.27 -9.65
N ALA A 117 -6.42 9.79 -9.76
CA ALA A 117 -7.07 9.03 -8.69
C ALA A 117 -6.93 7.53 -8.96
N VAL A 118 -6.73 6.72 -7.91
CA VAL A 118 -6.81 5.26 -8.08
C VAL A 118 -8.24 4.74 -8.07
N ASP A 119 -9.19 5.47 -7.47
CA ASP A 119 -10.60 5.13 -7.41
C ASP A 119 -11.48 6.39 -7.30
N GLU A 120 -12.80 6.21 -7.29
CA GLU A 120 -13.73 7.33 -7.16
C GLU A 120 -13.63 8.06 -5.80
N ASN A 121 -13.19 7.41 -4.71
CA ASN A 121 -12.99 8.10 -3.43
C ASN A 121 -11.81 9.08 -3.50
N CYS A 122 -10.71 8.66 -4.12
CA CYS A 122 -9.53 9.50 -4.33
C CYS A 122 -9.84 10.62 -5.31
N LYS A 123 -10.69 10.36 -6.33
CA LYS A 123 -11.17 11.40 -7.23
C LYS A 123 -11.98 12.46 -6.49
N GLU A 124 -12.92 12.07 -5.63
CA GLU A 124 -13.64 13.01 -4.77
C GLU A 124 -12.68 13.84 -3.91
N ARG A 125 -11.63 13.23 -3.33
CA ARG A 125 -10.62 13.94 -2.53
C ARG A 125 -9.87 14.98 -3.36
N ILE A 126 -9.41 14.61 -4.55
CA ILE A 126 -8.71 15.50 -5.47
C ILE A 126 -9.61 16.67 -5.90
N VAL A 127 -10.88 16.41 -6.17
CA VAL A 127 -11.85 17.45 -6.53
C VAL A 127 -12.07 18.44 -5.38
N ARG A 128 -12.21 17.94 -4.14
CA ARG A 128 -12.32 18.78 -2.94
C ARG A 128 -11.06 19.64 -2.70
N ALA A 129 -9.89 19.19 -3.17
CA ALA A 129 -8.65 19.96 -3.14
C ALA A 129 -8.57 21.05 -4.25
N GLY A 130 -9.62 21.20 -5.08
CA GLY A 130 -9.75 22.28 -6.06
C GLY A 130 -9.27 21.93 -7.46
N VAL A 131 -9.11 20.65 -7.81
CA VAL A 131 -8.90 20.20 -9.20
C VAL A 131 -10.27 19.99 -9.87
N PRO A 132 -10.53 20.53 -11.07
CA PRO A 132 -11.79 20.30 -11.77
C PRO A 132 -12.05 18.80 -12.02
N PRO A 133 -13.28 18.30 -11.83
CA PRO A 133 -13.59 16.87 -11.93
C PRO A 133 -13.30 16.26 -13.32
N GLY A 134 -13.43 17.04 -14.38
CA GLY A 134 -13.10 16.62 -15.75
C GLY A 134 -11.59 16.51 -16.04
N GLN A 135 -10.73 16.95 -15.10
CA GLN A 135 -9.27 16.91 -15.22
C GLN A 135 -8.64 15.85 -14.30
N VAL A 136 -9.44 15.00 -13.66
CA VAL A 136 -8.97 13.93 -12.76
C VAL A 136 -9.18 12.58 -13.43
N PRO A 137 -8.18 12.07 -14.19
CA PRO A 137 -8.22 10.70 -14.69
C PRO A 137 -8.24 9.71 -13.52
N VAL A 138 -8.96 8.60 -13.72
CA VAL A 138 -8.95 7.47 -12.79
C VAL A 138 -8.18 6.34 -13.43
N ILE A 139 -7.01 6.01 -12.86
CA ILE A 139 -6.22 4.85 -13.28
C ILE A 139 -6.27 3.85 -12.13
N TYR A 140 -7.05 2.79 -12.31
CA TYR A 140 -7.30 1.82 -11.25
C TYR A 140 -6.09 0.94 -10.96
N ASN A 141 -5.89 0.60 -9.68
CA ASN A 141 -4.87 -0.35 -9.24
C ASN A 141 -4.90 -1.64 -10.05
N SER A 142 -3.75 -2.19 -10.40
CA SER A 142 -3.63 -3.41 -11.20
C SER A 142 -3.09 -4.61 -10.43
N VAL A 143 -2.91 -5.73 -11.14
CA VAL A 143 -2.26 -6.95 -10.68
C VAL A 143 -1.20 -7.36 -11.70
N ASP A 144 -0.03 -7.74 -11.22
CA ASP A 144 0.96 -8.44 -12.03
C ASP A 144 0.52 -9.88 -12.32
N LEU A 145 -0.12 -10.06 -13.49
CA LEU A 145 -0.66 -11.36 -13.92
C LEU A 145 0.43 -12.39 -14.24
N SER A 146 1.70 -11.99 -14.34
CA SER A 146 2.82 -12.92 -14.51
C SER A 146 3.16 -13.65 -13.20
N ARG A 147 2.98 -12.95 -12.07
CA ARG A 147 3.13 -13.46 -10.70
C ARG A 147 1.87 -14.15 -10.21
N PHE A 148 0.72 -13.47 -10.28
CA PHE A 148 -0.57 -13.99 -9.81
C PHE A 148 -1.23 -14.86 -10.89
N ARG A 149 -0.75 -16.09 -11.00
CA ARG A 149 -1.24 -17.08 -11.97
C ARG A 149 -2.56 -17.69 -11.52
N PRO A 150 -3.42 -18.12 -12.47
CA PRO A 150 -4.67 -18.80 -12.13
C PRO A 150 -4.44 -20.08 -11.31
N ARG A 151 -5.29 -20.33 -10.32
CA ARG A 151 -5.40 -21.63 -9.63
C ARG A 151 -6.23 -22.63 -10.45
N ASP A 152 -6.19 -23.88 -10.02
CA ASP A 152 -7.12 -24.92 -10.48
C ASP A 152 -8.58 -24.56 -10.13
N PRO A 153 -9.59 -25.11 -10.83
CA PRO A 153 -10.98 -24.83 -10.57
C PRO A 153 -11.38 -24.96 -9.09
N LEU A 154 -12.27 -24.06 -8.67
CA LEU A 154 -12.82 -24.05 -7.32
C LEU A 154 -13.72 -25.28 -7.07
N PRO A 155 -13.69 -25.88 -5.86
CA PRO A 155 -14.57 -26.98 -5.51
C PRO A 155 -16.03 -26.53 -5.43
N ALA A 156 -16.98 -27.47 -5.50
CA ALA A 156 -18.41 -27.20 -5.38
C ALA A 156 -18.80 -26.58 -4.03
N GLN A 157 -18.05 -26.89 -2.96
CA GLN A 157 -18.20 -26.32 -1.63
C GLN A 157 -16.82 -25.86 -1.14
N PRO A 158 -16.70 -24.67 -0.53
CA PRO A 158 -15.42 -24.18 -0.03
C PRO A 158 -15.02 -24.95 1.23
N THR A 159 -13.73 -25.21 1.40
CA THR A 159 -13.19 -25.90 2.58
C THR A 159 -12.11 -25.10 3.29
N ARG A 160 -11.37 -24.28 2.54
CA ARG A 160 -10.25 -23.47 3.05
C ARG A 160 -10.46 -22.00 2.75
N ALA A 161 -10.39 -21.21 3.81
CA ALA A 161 -10.48 -19.77 3.77
C ALA A 161 -9.15 -19.11 4.17
N LEU A 162 -8.86 -17.96 3.55
CA LEU A 162 -7.75 -17.09 3.93
C LEU A 162 -8.28 -15.71 4.30
N LEU A 163 -7.84 -15.18 5.43
CA LEU A 163 -7.93 -13.75 5.69
C LEU A 163 -6.62 -13.08 5.25
N PHE A 164 -6.67 -12.28 4.18
CA PHE A 164 -5.50 -11.61 3.62
C PHE A 164 -5.57 -10.09 3.88
N SER A 165 -4.93 -9.65 4.97
CA SER A 165 -4.93 -8.24 5.39
C SER A 165 -3.81 -7.93 6.38
N ASN A 166 -3.04 -6.88 6.11
CA ASN A 166 -2.04 -6.37 7.05
C ASN A 166 -2.63 -5.85 8.36
N TYR A 167 -3.93 -5.54 8.39
CA TYR A 167 -4.60 -4.98 9.56
C TYR A 167 -5.36 -6.03 10.39
N ALA A 168 -5.27 -7.31 10.02
CA ALA A 168 -5.96 -8.39 10.69
C ALA A 168 -5.39 -8.61 12.10
N LYS A 169 -6.24 -8.49 13.11
CA LYS A 169 -5.98 -8.91 14.50
C LYS A 169 -7.28 -9.17 15.22
N GLU A 170 -7.24 -9.85 16.36
CA GLU A 170 -8.44 -10.32 17.08
C GLU A 170 -9.42 -9.18 17.39
N GLY A 171 -8.92 -8.00 17.76
CA GLY A 171 -9.74 -6.80 18.01
C GLY A 171 -10.23 -6.04 16.77
N THR A 172 -10.09 -6.61 15.56
CA THR A 172 -10.55 -6.01 14.30
C THR A 172 -11.53 -6.95 13.59
N HIS A 173 -11.23 -7.36 12.36
CA HIS A 173 -12.06 -8.25 11.56
C HIS A 173 -11.68 -9.73 11.68
N LEU A 174 -10.54 -10.08 12.30
CA LEU A 174 -10.12 -11.47 12.47
C LEU A 174 -11.12 -12.28 13.32
N GLY A 175 -11.52 -11.77 14.49
CA GLY A 175 -12.47 -12.47 15.37
C GLY A 175 -13.80 -12.77 14.68
N PRO A 176 -14.46 -11.76 14.07
CA PRO A 176 -15.69 -11.98 13.32
C PRO A 176 -15.56 -12.96 12.14
N VAL A 177 -14.47 -12.88 11.38
CA VAL A 177 -14.20 -13.80 10.26
C VAL A 177 -13.96 -15.23 10.76
N ARG A 178 -13.19 -15.40 11.84
CA ARG A 178 -12.95 -16.70 12.49
C ARG A 178 -14.25 -17.34 12.96
N ALA A 179 -15.11 -16.56 13.62
CA ALA A 179 -16.41 -17.02 14.08
C ALA A 179 -17.33 -17.45 12.92
N ALA A 180 -17.36 -16.68 11.82
CA ALA A 180 -18.13 -17.04 10.63
C ALA A 180 -17.59 -18.31 9.95
N CYS A 181 -16.27 -18.44 9.81
CA CYS A 181 -15.63 -19.62 9.22
C CYS A 181 -15.90 -20.87 10.06
N ALA A 182 -15.75 -20.79 11.40
CA ALA A 182 -16.04 -21.92 12.29
C ALA A 182 -17.48 -22.41 12.16
N ARG A 183 -18.44 -21.49 12.04
CA ARG A 183 -19.87 -21.82 11.84
C ARG A 183 -20.16 -22.41 10.45
N ALA A 184 -19.36 -22.06 9.45
CA ALA A 184 -19.45 -22.61 8.10
C ALA A 184 -18.64 -23.90 7.91
N GLY A 185 -17.90 -24.37 8.92
CA GLY A 185 -17.01 -25.54 8.80
C GLY A 185 -15.76 -25.29 7.95
N LEU A 186 -15.31 -24.04 7.83
CA LEU A 186 -14.14 -23.65 7.03
C LEU A 186 -12.87 -23.59 7.89
N ALA A 187 -11.79 -24.19 7.40
CA ALA A 187 -10.46 -23.94 7.94
C ALA A 187 -10.01 -22.53 7.56
N LEU A 188 -9.53 -21.73 8.52
CA LEU A 188 -9.11 -20.34 8.30
C LEU A 188 -7.63 -20.15 8.60
N ASP A 189 -6.88 -19.70 7.60
CA ASP A 189 -5.53 -19.16 7.75
C ASP A 189 -5.54 -17.62 7.63
N VAL A 190 -4.47 -16.97 8.09
CA VAL A 190 -4.36 -15.51 8.09
C VAL A 190 -2.96 -15.09 7.63
N ILE A 191 -2.89 -14.15 6.68
CA ILE A 191 -1.65 -13.53 6.22
C ILE A 191 -1.75 -12.02 6.42
N GLY A 192 -0.74 -11.44 7.07
CA GLY A 192 -0.67 -10.01 7.33
C GLY A 192 0.31 -9.62 8.44
N SER A 193 0.74 -8.36 8.40
CA SER A 193 1.69 -7.80 9.38
C SER A 193 1.23 -7.89 10.84
N GLU A 194 -0.03 -7.54 11.15
CA GLU A 194 -0.53 -7.50 12.53
C GLU A 194 -0.67 -8.88 13.20
N VAL A 195 -0.63 -9.97 12.42
CA VAL A 195 -0.56 -11.35 12.93
C VAL A 195 0.86 -11.94 12.88
N GLY A 196 1.87 -11.16 12.46
CA GLY A 196 3.25 -11.63 12.33
C GLY A 196 3.47 -12.65 11.22
N ASN A 197 2.53 -12.79 10.28
CA ASN A 197 2.59 -13.72 9.15
C ASN A 197 2.51 -12.94 7.83
N LEU A 198 3.41 -11.98 7.66
CA LEU A 198 3.53 -11.20 6.42
C LEU A 198 4.19 -12.07 5.34
N SER A 199 3.67 -12.03 4.11
CA SER A 199 4.25 -12.77 2.98
C SER A 199 4.82 -11.81 1.94
N ALA A 200 6.07 -12.06 1.52
CA ALA A 200 6.70 -11.39 0.38
C ALA A 200 6.25 -11.97 -0.97
N ALA A 201 5.70 -13.19 -0.97
CA ALA A 201 5.28 -13.92 -2.17
C ALA A 201 3.83 -14.45 -2.05
N PRO A 202 2.83 -13.58 -1.82
CA PRO A 202 1.43 -14.00 -1.66
C PRO A 202 0.88 -14.76 -2.88
N GLU A 203 1.44 -14.53 -4.07
CA GLU A 203 1.11 -15.25 -5.31
C GLU A 203 1.32 -16.76 -5.22
N THR A 204 2.21 -17.23 -4.34
CA THR A 204 2.48 -18.67 -4.13
C THR A 204 1.53 -19.32 -3.13
N ILE A 205 0.76 -18.50 -2.39
CA ILE A 205 -0.05 -18.95 -1.25
C ILE A 205 -1.54 -18.88 -1.57
N ILE A 206 -1.99 -17.77 -2.16
CA ILE A 206 -3.42 -17.49 -2.41
C ILE A 206 -4.12 -18.62 -3.18
N GLY A 207 -3.43 -19.25 -4.14
CA GLY A 207 -3.99 -20.32 -4.97
C GLY A 207 -4.43 -21.57 -4.20
N GLN A 208 -4.05 -21.70 -2.93
CA GLN A 208 -4.39 -22.83 -2.06
C GLN A 208 -5.75 -22.66 -1.35
N TYR A 209 -6.43 -21.51 -1.52
CA TYR A 209 -7.65 -21.16 -0.81
C TYR A 209 -8.84 -21.03 -1.76
N ASP A 210 -10.00 -21.47 -1.27
CA ASP A 210 -11.27 -21.42 -2.01
C ASP A 210 -11.96 -20.08 -1.83
N LEU A 211 -11.85 -19.54 -0.61
CA LEU A 211 -12.49 -18.31 -0.19
C LEU A 211 -11.46 -17.38 0.45
N VAL A 212 -11.42 -16.11 0.02
CA VAL A 212 -10.52 -15.11 0.58
C VAL A 212 -11.33 -13.93 1.12
N PHE A 213 -11.09 -13.58 2.38
CA PHE A 213 -11.53 -12.32 2.98
C PHE A 213 -10.43 -11.29 2.75
N ALA A 214 -10.74 -10.22 2.00
CA ALA A 214 -9.76 -9.20 1.66
C ALA A 214 -10.42 -7.88 1.25
N LYS A 215 -9.61 -6.84 1.07
CA LYS A 215 -10.04 -5.55 0.52
C LYS A 215 -9.00 -5.04 -0.46
N ALA A 216 -9.41 -4.16 -1.37
CA ALA A 216 -8.53 -3.40 -2.24
C ALA A 216 -7.57 -4.30 -3.04
N ARG A 217 -6.27 -4.03 -2.99
CA ARG A 217 -5.26 -4.77 -3.72
C ARG A 217 -5.24 -6.27 -3.40
N CYS A 218 -5.32 -6.65 -2.12
CA CYS A 218 -5.39 -8.06 -1.70
C CYS A 218 -6.60 -8.78 -2.31
N ALA A 219 -7.75 -8.10 -2.38
CA ALA A 219 -8.95 -8.66 -3.02
C ALA A 219 -8.75 -8.82 -4.53
N LEU A 220 -8.15 -7.82 -5.18
CA LEU A 220 -7.86 -7.84 -6.61
C LEU A 220 -6.92 -8.99 -6.98
N GLU A 221 -5.84 -9.18 -6.22
CA GLU A 221 -4.89 -10.28 -6.36
C GLU A 221 -5.57 -11.65 -6.17
N ALA A 222 -6.40 -11.80 -5.13
CA ALA A 222 -7.16 -13.03 -4.88
C ALA A 222 -8.14 -13.38 -6.01
N MET A 223 -8.86 -12.39 -6.52
CA MET A 223 -9.75 -12.58 -7.67
C MET A 223 -8.96 -12.92 -8.94
N ALA A 224 -7.80 -12.30 -9.17
CA ALA A 224 -6.96 -12.57 -10.34
C ALA A 224 -6.39 -14.00 -10.36
N VAL A 225 -6.12 -14.58 -9.18
CA VAL A 225 -5.77 -16.00 -9.00
C VAL A 225 -6.98 -16.89 -9.22
N GLY A 226 -8.18 -16.44 -8.84
CA GLY A 226 -9.44 -17.17 -9.05
C GLY A 226 -10.05 -17.76 -7.80
N ALA A 227 -9.70 -17.24 -6.61
CA ALA A 227 -10.44 -17.53 -5.39
C ALA A 227 -11.77 -16.76 -5.36
N ALA A 228 -12.78 -17.29 -4.67
CA ALA A 228 -13.96 -16.52 -4.32
C ALA A 228 -13.58 -15.47 -3.26
N VAL A 229 -14.12 -14.25 -3.34
CA VAL A 229 -13.70 -13.15 -2.46
C VAL A 229 -14.88 -12.53 -1.74
N ILE A 230 -14.77 -12.41 -0.42
CA ILE A 230 -15.67 -11.58 0.40
C ILE A 230 -14.91 -10.33 0.82
N LEU A 231 -15.49 -9.16 0.54
CA LEU A 231 -14.85 -7.91 0.91
C LEU A 231 -14.95 -7.68 2.42
N CYS A 232 -13.81 -7.47 3.09
CA CYS A 232 -13.78 -7.24 4.53
C CYS A 232 -12.46 -6.56 4.95
N ASP A 233 -12.53 -5.68 5.93
CA ASP A 233 -11.37 -5.07 6.59
C ASP A 233 -11.77 -4.52 7.96
N PHE A 234 -10.84 -3.93 8.72
CA PHE A 234 -11.11 -3.31 10.02
C PHE A 234 -12.20 -2.22 10.00
N ARG A 235 -12.53 -1.68 8.82
CA ARG A 235 -13.58 -0.67 8.63
C ARG A 235 -14.99 -1.24 8.51
N GLY A 236 -15.15 -2.52 8.22
CA GLY A 236 -16.45 -3.12 7.97
C GLY A 236 -16.40 -4.35 7.06
N ALA A 237 -17.57 -4.93 6.83
CA ALA A 237 -17.79 -6.01 5.89
C ALA A 237 -18.48 -5.49 4.61
N GLY A 238 -18.19 -6.15 3.50
CA GLY A 238 -18.79 -5.96 2.19
C GLY A 238 -19.32 -7.29 1.64
N PRO A 239 -19.80 -7.29 0.39
CA PRO A 239 -20.42 -8.48 -0.18
C PRO A 239 -19.39 -9.54 -0.59
N MET A 240 -19.86 -10.77 -0.80
CA MET A 240 -19.24 -11.69 -1.75
C MET A 240 -19.17 -11.00 -3.11
N VAL A 241 -17.99 -10.91 -3.71
CA VAL A 241 -17.81 -10.34 -5.03
C VAL A 241 -18.39 -11.30 -6.06
N THR A 242 -19.30 -10.78 -6.89
CA THR A 242 -19.89 -11.54 -7.99
C THR A 242 -19.63 -10.87 -9.33
N SER A 243 -19.77 -11.60 -10.42
CA SER A 243 -19.62 -11.05 -11.77
C SER A 243 -20.66 -9.97 -12.08
N ALA A 244 -21.83 -10.01 -11.44
CA ALA A 244 -22.89 -9.01 -11.58
C ALA A 244 -22.51 -7.65 -10.97
N ASP A 245 -21.87 -7.67 -9.80
CA ASP A 245 -21.54 -6.44 -9.05
C ASP A 245 -20.12 -5.92 -9.36
N LEU A 246 -19.33 -6.67 -10.13
CA LEU A 246 -17.90 -6.45 -10.32
C LEU A 246 -17.57 -5.03 -10.79
N SER A 247 -18.30 -4.52 -11.78
CA SER A 247 -18.06 -3.19 -12.35
C SER A 247 -18.26 -2.09 -11.32
N GLU A 248 -19.32 -2.17 -10.51
CA GLU A 248 -19.59 -1.18 -9.46
C GLU A 248 -18.55 -1.27 -8.35
N LEU A 249 -18.21 -2.48 -7.89
CA LEU A 249 -17.18 -2.66 -6.86
C LEU A 249 -15.79 -2.19 -7.33
N ARG A 250 -15.49 -2.35 -8.62
CA ARG A 250 -14.24 -1.89 -9.24
C ARG A 250 -14.10 -0.37 -9.25
N ARG A 251 -15.19 0.39 -9.43
CA ARG A 251 -15.16 1.87 -9.35
C ARG A 251 -14.58 2.38 -8.04
N TRP A 252 -14.77 1.61 -6.97
CA TRP A 252 -14.28 1.89 -5.63
C TRP A 252 -13.01 1.09 -5.28
N ASN A 253 -12.34 0.50 -6.28
CA ASN A 253 -11.20 -0.40 -6.13
C ASN A 253 -11.38 -1.53 -5.12
N PHE A 254 -12.61 -2.03 -4.91
CA PHE A 254 -12.90 -2.99 -3.84
C PHE A 254 -12.48 -2.46 -2.44
N GLY A 255 -12.39 -1.14 -2.31
CA GLY A 255 -11.86 -0.40 -1.19
C GLY A 255 -12.91 -0.12 -0.13
N ALA A 256 -12.59 0.77 0.81
CA ALA A 256 -13.39 0.92 2.03
C ALA A 256 -14.85 1.36 1.81
N ARG A 257 -15.17 2.00 0.69
CA ARG A 257 -16.54 2.44 0.36
C ARG A 257 -17.51 1.27 0.13
N THR A 258 -16.99 0.10 -0.24
CA THR A 258 -17.79 -1.12 -0.45
C THR A 258 -18.11 -1.84 0.86
N LEU A 259 -17.40 -1.50 1.95
CA LEU A 259 -17.54 -2.09 3.28
C LEU A 259 -18.66 -1.39 4.06
N ARG A 260 -19.91 -1.65 3.65
CA ARG A 260 -21.10 -0.91 4.15
C ARG A 260 -21.77 -1.54 5.37
N TRP A 261 -21.33 -2.72 5.80
CA TRP A 261 -21.93 -3.46 6.90
C TRP A 261 -20.99 -3.56 8.10
N PRO A 262 -21.53 -3.68 9.33
CA PRO A 262 -20.70 -3.95 10.50
C PRO A 262 -20.01 -5.31 10.38
N LEU A 263 -18.92 -5.47 11.12
CA LEU A 263 -18.20 -6.75 11.26
C LEU A 263 -19.00 -7.70 12.15
N ASP A 264 -20.02 -8.30 11.57
CA ASP A 264 -20.91 -9.25 12.23
C ASP A 264 -20.71 -10.68 11.66
N PRO A 265 -20.43 -11.69 12.50
CA PRO A 265 -20.31 -13.08 12.06
C PRO A 265 -21.54 -13.62 11.33
N GLN A 266 -22.76 -13.16 11.68
CA GLN A 266 -23.97 -13.59 10.96
C GLN A 266 -23.98 -13.03 9.54
N PHE A 267 -23.75 -11.73 9.37
CA PHE A 267 -23.62 -11.14 8.04
C PHE A 267 -22.54 -11.84 7.20
N LEU A 268 -21.34 -12.07 7.75
CA LEU A 268 -20.27 -12.76 7.03
C LEU A 268 -20.68 -14.18 6.62
N LEU A 269 -21.37 -14.92 7.50
CA LEU A 269 -21.91 -16.24 7.15
C LEU A 269 -22.88 -16.18 5.97
N THR A 270 -23.77 -15.16 5.90
CA THR A 270 -24.64 -14.99 4.73
C THR A 270 -23.86 -14.74 3.42
N GLN A 271 -22.69 -14.10 3.50
CA GLN A 271 -21.84 -13.91 2.31
C GLN A 271 -21.10 -15.20 1.95
N ILE A 272 -20.68 -16.01 2.94
CA ILE A 272 -20.13 -17.35 2.70
C ILE A 272 -21.14 -18.24 1.96
N THR A 273 -22.42 -18.21 2.35
CA THR A 273 -23.46 -19.02 1.68
C THR A 273 -23.74 -18.60 0.24
N ARG A 274 -23.27 -17.43 -0.20
CA ARG A 274 -23.36 -16.97 -1.60
C ARG A 274 -22.21 -17.46 -2.47
N TYR A 275 -21.32 -18.30 -1.94
CA TYR A 275 -20.22 -18.89 -2.70
C TYR A 275 -20.73 -19.60 -3.95
N ASP A 276 -20.18 -19.23 -5.09
CA ASP A 276 -20.44 -19.85 -6.39
C ASP A 276 -19.11 -19.99 -7.14
N PRO A 277 -18.60 -21.22 -7.36
CA PRO A 277 -17.32 -21.44 -8.02
C PRO A 277 -17.34 -21.05 -9.50
N VAL A 278 -18.51 -21.12 -10.16
CA VAL A 278 -18.68 -20.76 -11.57
C VAL A 278 -18.63 -19.24 -11.72
N ASP A 279 -19.31 -18.51 -10.83
CA ASP A 279 -19.27 -17.05 -10.84
C ASP A 279 -17.89 -16.50 -10.42
N ALA A 280 -17.24 -17.09 -9.42
CA ALA A 280 -15.87 -16.72 -9.04
C ALA A 280 -14.87 -16.90 -10.21
N ALA A 281 -15.03 -17.95 -11.02
CA ALA A 281 -14.24 -18.12 -12.26
C ALA A 281 -14.56 -17.03 -13.31
N GLN A 282 -15.81 -16.57 -13.40
CA GLN A 282 -16.17 -15.42 -14.26
C GLN A 282 -15.54 -14.12 -13.75
N VAL A 283 -15.59 -13.86 -12.44
CA VAL A 283 -14.92 -12.72 -11.80
C VAL A 283 -13.44 -12.73 -12.12
N SER A 284 -12.76 -13.87 -11.97
CA SER A 284 -11.34 -14.00 -12.29
C SER A 284 -11.03 -13.64 -13.73
N ARG A 285 -11.77 -14.19 -14.70
CA ARG A 285 -11.58 -13.86 -16.13
C ARG A 285 -11.74 -12.37 -16.39
N ARG A 286 -12.74 -11.71 -15.80
CA ARG A 286 -12.99 -10.28 -15.98
C ARG A 286 -11.92 -9.41 -15.32
N ILE A 287 -11.45 -9.76 -14.12
CA ILE A 287 -10.35 -9.06 -13.46
C ILE A 287 -9.06 -9.18 -14.28
N ARG A 288 -8.71 -10.40 -14.73
CA ARG A 288 -7.52 -10.60 -15.56
C ARG A 288 -7.59 -9.82 -16.88
N ALA A 289 -8.77 -9.69 -17.47
CA ALA A 289 -8.96 -8.91 -18.70
C ALA A 289 -8.87 -7.39 -18.50
N SER A 290 -9.17 -6.87 -17.30
CA SER A 290 -9.34 -5.42 -17.07
C SER A 290 -8.35 -4.80 -16.08
N ALA A 291 -7.59 -5.60 -15.33
CA ALA A 291 -6.73 -5.13 -14.24
C ALA A 291 -5.28 -5.60 -14.37
N ALA A 292 -4.81 -5.90 -15.60
CA ALA A 292 -3.42 -6.28 -15.84
C ALA A 292 -2.47 -5.08 -15.61
N LEU A 293 -1.37 -5.31 -14.90
CA LEU A 293 -0.33 -4.30 -14.64
C LEU A 293 0.17 -3.63 -15.91
N GLY A 294 0.35 -4.40 -16.99
CA GLY A 294 0.77 -3.83 -18.27
C GLY A 294 -0.14 -2.69 -18.75
N ALA A 295 -1.46 -2.89 -18.70
CA ALA A 295 -2.42 -1.89 -19.14
C ALA A 295 -2.43 -0.63 -18.26
N GLU A 296 -2.13 -0.77 -16.95
CA GLU A 296 -1.94 0.39 -16.08
C GLU A 296 -0.68 1.18 -16.47
N VAL A 297 0.45 0.49 -16.67
CA VAL A 297 1.70 1.16 -17.04
C VAL A 297 1.57 1.85 -18.39
N ASP A 298 0.89 1.25 -19.37
CA ASP A 298 0.64 1.87 -20.68
C ASP A 298 -0.19 3.16 -20.55
N GLN A 299 -1.19 3.19 -19.66
CA GLN A 299 -1.97 4.40 -19.38
C GLN A 299 -1.09 5.50 -18.76
N PHE A 300 -0.21 5.15 -17.82
CA PHE A 300 0.71 6.13 -17.23
C PHE A 300 1.73 6.65 -18.23
N VAL A 301 2.31 5.79 -19.08
CA VAL A 301 3.25 6.20 -20.12
C VAL A 301 2.60 7.17 -21.11
N ALA A 302 1.37 6.89 -21.53
CA ALA A 302 0.59 7.82 -22.35
C ALA A 302 0.38 9.17 -21.65
N LEU A 303 -0.05 9.13 -20.37
CA LEU A 303 -0.25 10.34 -19.56
C LEU A 303 1.04 11.14 -19.38
N TYR A 304 2.19 10.49 -19.23
CA TYR A 304 3.48 11.19 -19.16
C TYR A 304 3.79 11.92 -20.46
N GLY A 305 3.51 11.30 -21.61
CA GLY A 305 3.65 11.94 -22.92
C GLY A 305 2.84 13.23 -23.02
N GLU A 306 1.55 13.16 -22.65
CA GLU A 306 0.66 14.34 -22.63
C GLU A 306 1.19 15.46 -21.70
N VAL A 307 1.65 15.08 -20.51
CA VAL A 307 2.18 16.03 -19.52
C VAL A 307 3.47 16.70 -20.00
N LEU A 308 4.37 15.94 -20.63
CA LEU A 308 5.61 16.46 -21.18
C LEU A 308 5.34 17.41 -22.35
N GLU A 309 4.39 17.07 -23.23
CA GLU A 309 3.98 17.93 -24.34
C GLU A 309 3.32 19.23 -23.85
N GLU A 310 2.43 19.15 -22.86
CA GLU A 310 1.83 20.33 -22.23
C GLU A 310 2.91 21.20 -21.57
N TRP A 311 3.85 20.59 -20.83
CA TRP A 311 4.93 21.29 -20.14
C TRP A 311 5.87 22.03 -21.08
N ALA A 312 6.15 21.47 -22.26
CA ALA A 312 6.98 22.12 -23.28
C ALA A 312 6.41 23.48 -23.72
N HIS A 313 5.09 23.64 -23.68
CA HIS A 313 4.38 24.85 -24.10
C HIS A 313 3.84 25.69 -22.93
N ALA A 314 3.90 25.16 -21.70
CA ALA A 314 3.36 25.82 -20.53
C ALA A 314 4.22 27.03 -20.09
N PRO A 315 3.60 28.13 -19.63
CA PRO A 315 4.33 29.25 -19.06
C PRO A 315 5.07 28.84 -17.78
N ARG A 316 6.35 29.21 -17.70
CA ARG A 316 7.19 28.90 -16.54
C ARG A 316 6.70 29.67 -15.32
N THR A 317 6.66 28.99 -14.17
CA THR A 317 6.27 29.60 -12.90
C THR A 317 7.50 30.13 -12.15
N SER A 318 7.32 31.21 -11.38
CA SER A 318 8.40 31.72 -10.53
C SER A 318 8.66 30.81 -9.32
N ARG A 319 9.95 30.63 -8.98
CA ARG A 319 10.38 29.86 -7.80
C ARG A 319 9.71 30.32 -6.50
N LYS A 320 9.42 31.62 -6.37
CA LYS A 320 8.68 32.18 -5.22
C LYS A 320 7.27 31.60 -5.08
N ARG A 321 6.56 31.43 -6.21
CA ARG A 321 5.20 30.84 -6.22
C ARG A 321 5.25 29.36 -5.86
N GLU A 322 6.25 28.63 -6.35
CA GLU A 322 6.45 27.22 -6.02
C GLU A 322 6.75 26.99 -4.55
N ILE A 323 7.68 27.74 -3.97
CA ILE A 323 8.02 27.64 -2.54
C ILE A 323 6.77 27.92 -1.68
N LYS A 324 5.97 28.93 -2.06
CA LYS A 324 4.71 29.22 -1.38
C LYS A 324 3.72 28.04 -1.47
N SER A 325 3.51 27.50 -2.67
CA SER A 325 2.63 26.34 -2.90
C SER A 325 3.09 25.11 -2.12
N ALA A 326 4.40 24.81 -2.15
CA ALA A 326 4.97 23.69 -1.42
C ALA A 326 4.78 23.84 0.10
N GLY A 327 5.06 25.03 0.66
CA GLY A 327 4.89 25.27 2.09
C GLY A 327 3.43 25.16 2.58
N VAL A 328 2.45 25.51 1.73
CA VAL A 328 1.03 25.28 2.03
C VAL A 328 0.70 23.78 2.00
N ALA A 329 1.14 23.08 0.96
CA ALA A 329 0.82 21.67 0.78
C ALA A 329 1.52 20.75 1.80
N MET A 330 2.79 21.01 2.13
CA MET A 330 3.52 20.26 3.15
C MET A 330 2.85 20.39 4.52
N ARG A 331 2.42 21.60 4.93
CA ARG A 331 1.66 21.78 6.17
C ARG A 331 0.33 21.03 6.19
N ALA A 332 -0.35 20.94 5.05
CA ALA A 332 -1.60 20.17 4.96
C ALA A 332 -1.33 18.66 5.10
N ALA A 333 -0.17 18.18 4.63
CA ALA A 333 0.21 16.78 4.64
C ALA A 333 0.74 16.29 6.00
N GLU A 334 1.34 17.16 6.81
CA GLU A 334 1.79 16.84 8.18
C GLU A 334 0.63 16.51 9.15
N GLY A 335 -0.61 16.87 8.81
CA GLY A 335 -1.77 16.69 9.67
C GLY A 335 -1.74 17.57 10.95
N PRO A 336 -2.77 17.51 11.81
CA PRO A 336 -2.75 18.24 13.07
C PRO A 336 -1.71 17.63 14.03
N ILE A 337 -0.78 18.45 14.52
CA ILE A 337 0.17 18.07 15.58
C ILE A 337 -0.64 17.54 16.78
N PRO A 338 -0.48 16.27 17.20
CA PRO A 338 -1.17 15.74 18.37
C PRO A 338 -0.86 16.60 19.59
N LEU A 339 -1.87 16.96 20.40
CA LEU A 339 -1.72 17.84 21.58
C LEU A 339 -0.57 17.40 22.51
N ARG A 340 -0.32 16.09 22.59
CA ARG A 340 0.80 15.47 23.34
C ARG A 340 2.19 15.87 22.83
N GLU A 341 2.38 16.07 21.53
CA GLU A 341 3.65 16.52 20.96
C GLU A 341 3.85 18.02 21.12
N ARG A 342 2.75 18.78 21.11
CA ARG A 342 2.74 20.21 21.43
C ARG A 342 3.19 20.47 22.87
N MET A 343 2.77 19.64 23.83
CA MET A 343 3.21 19.72 25.23
C MET A 343 4.66 19.24 25.43
N ARG A 344 5.14 18.26 24.65
CA ARG A 344 6.55 17.81 24.68
C ARG A 344 7.54 18.86 24.19
N ARG A 345 7.11 19.80 23.35
CA ARG A 345 7.93 20.94 22.88
C ARG A 345 7.95 22.12 23.86
N ILE A 346 7.24 22.05 25.00
CA ILE A 346 7.33 23.03 26.08
C ILE A 346 8.48 22.60 27.01
N PRO A 347 9.59 23.37 27.11
CA PRO A 347 10.82 22.94 27.79
C PRO A 347 10.65 22.52 29.25
N LEU A 348 9.62 22.99 29.94
CA LEU A 348 9.41 22.76 31.37
C LEU A 348 8.63 21.47 31.71
N ILE A 349 7.83 20.90 30.79
CA ILE A 349 6.87 19.83 31.12
C ILE A 349 7.36 18.44 30.65
N GLY A 350 8.22 18.41 29.62
CA GLY A 350 8.80 17.17 29.08
C GLY A 350 9.52 16.30 30.13
N PRO A 351 10.42 16.86 30.96
CA PRO A 351 11.12 16.09 31.99
C PRO A 351 10.21 15.59 33.12
N LEU A 352 9.19 16.39 33.49
CA LEU A 352 8.25 16.06 34.57
C LEU A 352 7.39 14.83 34.24
N LEU A 353 6.92 14.73 32.98
CA LEU A 353 6.16 13.58 32.51
C LEU A 353 6.99 12.29 32.42
N VAL A 354 8.29 12.40 32.09
CA VAL A 354 9.21 11.26 32.06
C VAL A 354 9.50 10.75 33.48
N MET A 355 9.61 11.67 34.45
CA MET A 355 9.82 11.33 35.85
C MET A 355 8.61 10.62 36.46
N ILE A 356 7.39 11.12 36.22
CA ILE A 356 6.13 10.48 36.66
C ILE A 356 6.01 9.05 36.10
N LYS A 357 6.40 8.83 34.84
CA LYS A 357 6.31 7.51 34.20
C LYS A 357 7.28 6.49 34.79
N ARG A 358 8.47 6.92 35.23
CA ARG A 358 9.45 6.07 35.95
C ARG A 358 8.97 5.68 37.35
N VAL A 359 8.26 6.58 38.04
CA VAL A 359 7.72 6.32 39.37
C VAL A 359 6.52 5.37 39.32
N ILE A 360 5.67 5.46 38.30
CA ILE A 360 4.44 4.64 38.21
C ILE A 360 4.72 3.22 37.67
N PHE A 361 5.63 3.07 36.70
CA PHE A 361 5.73 1.81 35.94
C PHE A 361 7.04 1.01 36.15
N GLY A 362 7.98 1.52 36.95
CA GLY A 362 9.27 0.86 37.21
C GLY A 362 10.16 0.70 35.95
N PRO A 363 11.45 0.38 36.10
CA PRO A 363 12.34 0.11 34.97
C PRO A 363 11.99 -1.24 34.32
N ARG A 364 11.98 -1.29 32.98
CA ARG A 364 11.83 -2.55 32.21
C ARG A 364 13.12 -3.39 32.30
N PRO A 365 13.03 -4.71 32.43
CA PRO A 365 14.21 -5.59 32.47
C PRO A 365 14.83 -5.76 31.05
N SER A 366 16.16 -5.75 31.00
CA SER A 366 16.97 -5.97 29.80
C SER A 366 17.21 -7.46 29.55
N THR A 367 16.92 -7.96 28.34
CA THR A 367 17.30 -9.31 27.91
C THR A 367 18.63 -9.27 27.16
N ALA A 368 19.70 -9.79 27.77
CA ALA A 368 20.92 -10.16 27.06
C ALA A 368 21.69 -11.28 27.77
N SER A 369 22.10 -12.26 26.96
CA SER A 369 23.15 -13.28 27.16
C SER A 369 22.79 -14.61 27.84
N GLN A 370 22.61 -15.65 27.03
CA GLN A 370 23.14 -17.00 27.30
C GLN A 370 23.66 -17.61 26.00
N SER A 371 24.99 -17.69 25.85
CA SER A 371 25.67 -18.73 25.07
C SER A 371 27.17 -18.76 25.40
N ALA A 372 27.65 -19.93 25.84
CA ALA A 372 29.04 -20.43 25.88
C ALA A 372 30.05 -19.69 26.79
N GLY A 373 30.94 -20.32 27.58
CA GLY A 373 31.23 -21.73 27.83
C GLY A 373 32.43 -21.83 28.80
N THR A 374 32.33 -22.78 29.74
CA THR A 374 33.35 -23.72 30.28
C THR A 374 34.70 -23.31 30.91
N VAL A 375 35.06 -24.12 31.94
CA VAL A 375 36.41 -24.44 32.54
C VAL A 375 36.84 -23.48 33.68
N ASP A 376 37.28 -23.85 34.89
CA ASP A 376 37.62 -25.12 35.58
C ASP A 376 37.63 -24.93 37.12
N GLU A 377 37.80 -26.05 37.83
CA GLU A 377 38.42 -26.25 39.15
C GLU A 377 37.66 -25.86 40.44
N ARG A 378 37.15 -26.90 41.12
CA ARG A 378 37.64 -27.24 42.48
C ARG A 378 37.33 -28.69 42.87
N ARG A 379 38.40 -29.38 43.26
CA ARG A 379 38.48 -30.66 43.97
C ARG A 379 37.56 -30.77 45.19
N ALA A 380 36.92 -31.94 45.33
CA ALA A 380 36.73 -32.69 46.57
C ALA A 380 36.38 -34.14 46.17
N SER A 381 37.32 -35.10 46.25
CA SER A 381 37.58 -35.98 47.40
C SER A 381 36.96 -37.38 47.23
N ARG A 382 37.86 -38.38 47.15
CA ARG A 382 37.78 -39.75 47.69
C ARG A 382 36.67 -40.70 47.19
N GLY A 383 37.07 -41.89 46.77
CA GLY A 383 36.21 -43.08 46.80
C GLY A 383 36.59 -44.18 45.80
N ASP A 384 37.42 -45.10 46.27
CA ASP A 384 37.50 -46.54 45.94
C ASP A 384 38.12 -47.07 44.63
N SER A 385 39.20 -47.81 44.89
CA SER A 385 39.72 -49.04 44.25
C SER A 385 40.36 -48.97 42.86
#